data_AF-A0A428TTZ9-F1
#
_entry.id   AF-A0A428TTZ9-F1
#
_cell.length_a   1.000
_cell.length_b   1.000
_cell.length_c   1.000
_cell.angle_alpha   90.00
_cell.angle_beta   90.00
_cell.angle_gamma   90.00
#
_symmetry.space_group_name_H-M   'P 1'
#
loop_
_entity.id
_entity.type
_entity.pdbx_description
1 polymer ?
#
loop_
_entity_poly.entity_id
_entity_poly.type
_entity_poly.pdbx_seq_one_letter_code
_entity_poly.pdbx_strand_id
1 'polypeptide(L)'
;MKRSMHSSPSHIREPLNPKKRKSADFANDDNSQPPWRTTNSRSSLQDRITYPSPEKRASLDDSPPRSSKFQKEANKRKRRFETEYKAFRSPSPPPPSSGPITGTCEVLEKKYLRLTAPPVPSKVRPERVLRQTLDLLKKKWKRESNYSYICDQFKSMRQDLTVQHLKNDFTVSVYEIHARIALEKGDIGEYNQCQTQLRSLYALGLKGNPIEFKAYRILYFIHTANRTGLNDTMADLTAAEKEEKPIKHALEVRSSLALGNYHKFFQLYLDTPNMGAYLMDMFVVRERLAALCNICRAYKPDVKLRFITEELGFESDADAAQFIIDHQGQHLLEDRTDYIAFLTGKAGSLFEGARSAAFRKVDIKGQI
;
A
#
# COMPACT_ATOMS: atom_id res chain seq x y z
N MET A 1 -76.39 25.82 -10.70
CA MET A 1 -77.06 27.05 -11.19
C MET A 1 -77.54 27.83 -9.97
N LYS A 2 -77.45 29.17 -9.82
CA LYS A 2 -76.81 30.28 -10.58
C LYS A 2 -76.66 31.44 -9.57
N ARG A 3 -75.49 32.10 -9.48
CA ARG A 3 -75.16 33.41 -8.83
C ARG A 3 -73.63 33.41 -8.59
N SER A 4 -72.86 34.51 -8.66
CA SER A 4 -73.11 35.89 -9.08
C SER A 4 -71.81 36.49 -9.66
N MET A 5 -71.91 37.57 -10.44
CA MET A 5 -70.75 38.36 -10.89
C MET A 5 -70.23 39.29 -9.76
N HIS A 6 -68.94 39.66 -9.77
CA HIS A 6 -68.44 41.03 -9.97
C HIS A 6 -66.89 41.12 -9.97
N SER A 7 -66.36 42.27 -10.40
CA SER A 7 -64.96 42.53 -10.79
C SER A 7 -64.10 43.30 -9.76
N SER A 8 -62.78 43.28 -9.99
CA SER A 8 -61.69 44.12 -9.42
C SER A 8 -61.92 45.66 -9.63
N PRO A 9 -61.09 46.65 -9.14
CA PRO A 9 -59.64 46.55 -8.83
C PRO A 9 -58.97 47.49 -7.75
N SER A 10 -57.68 47.20 -7.48
CA SER A 10 -56.50 48.08 -7.28
C SER A 10 -56.41 49.30 -6.31
N HIS A 11 -55.27 49.33 -5.58
CA HIS A 11 -54.27 50.43 -5.41
C HIS A 11 -54.16 51.35 -4.15
N ILE A 12 -52.92 51.34 -3.59
CA ILE A 12 -52.10 52.47 -3.05
C ILE A 12 -52.40 53.07 -1.64
N ARG A 13 -51.50 52.82 -0.66
CA ARG A 13 -50.56 53.80 -0.03
C ARG A 13 -49.73 53.24 1.14
N GLU A 14 -48.42 53.47 1.07
CA GLU A 14 -47.45 53.58 2.19
C GLU A 14 -47.34 55.07 2.64
N PRO A 15 -46.47 55.51 3.59
CA PRO A 15 -45.62 54.82 4.58
C PRO A 15 -45.73 55.41 6.02
N LEU A 16 -44.90 54.96 7.00
CA LEU A 16 -43.93 55.82 7.77
C LEU A 16 -43.36 55.14 9.05
N ASN A 17 -42.03 55.26 9.21
CA ASN A 17 -41.19 54.93 10.38
C ASN A 17 -41.10 56.21 11.30
N PRO A 18 -40.18 56.43 12.29
CA PRO A 18 -39.24 55.57 13.05
C PRO A 18 -39.06 55.88 14.57
N LYS A 19 -38.34 55.02 15.31
CA LYS A 19 -37.40 55.40 16.40
C LYS A 19 -36.17 54.45 16.34
N LYS A 20 -34.98 54.86 15.85
CA LYS A 20 -33.87 55.59 16.54
C LYS A 20 -33.53 55.00 17.91
N ARG A 21 -32.27 54.80 18.33
CA ARG A 21 -30.87 54.81 17.80
C ARG A 21 -30.03 54.18 18.96
N LYS A 22 -28.78 53.69 18.87
CA LYS A 22 -27.57 54.35 18.36
C LYS A 22 -26.37 53.35 18.33
N SER A 23 -25.71 53.30 17.17
CA SER A 23 -24.29 53.10 16.85
C SER A 23 -23.24 52.67 17.89
N ALA A 24 -22.34 51.80 17.42
CA ALA A 24 -20.92 52.17 17.29
C ALA A 24 -20.34 51.64 15.95
N ASP A 25 -19.86 52.56 15.12
CA ASP A 25 -19.19 52.37 13.82
C ASP A 25 -17.66 52.52 14.07
N PHE A 26 -16.66 51.91 13.40
CA PHE A 26 -16.33 51.56 11.99
C PHE A 26 -15.12 50.55 12.02
N ALA A 27 -14.54 49.93 10.97
CA ALA A 27 -14.80 49.70 9.53
C ALA A 27 -13.87 48.55 9.00
N ASN A 28 -14.03 48.18 7.71
CA ASN A 28 -13.13 47.49 6.75
C ASN A 28 -11.98 46.56 7.23
N ASP A 29 -11.99 45.34 6.69
CA ASP A 29 -11.11 45.01 5.55
C ASP A 29 -11.87 44.12 4.54
N ASP A 30 -11.58 44.29 3.24
CA ASP A 30 -12.25 43.58 2.14
C ASP A 30 -11.24 42.77 1.33
N ASN A 31 -11.37 41.44 1.37
CA ASN A 31 -10.92 40.64 0.22
C ASN A 31 -11.76 39.37 0.06
N SER A 32 -12.81 39.49 -0.75
CA SER A 32 -13.75 38.44 -1.11
C SER A 32 -13.14 37.10 -1.59
N GLN A 33 -13.75 35.98 -1.17
CA GLN A 33 -13.80 34.75 -1.97
C GLN A 33 -15.25 34.25 -2.07
N PRO A 34 -15.74 33.89 -3.28
CA PRO A 34 -17.12 33.44 -3.47
C PRO A 34 -17.37 32.02 -2.92
N PRO A 35 -18.62 31.68 -2.53
CA PRO A 35 -18.92 30.59 -1.59
C PRO A 35 -18.86 29.16 -2.16
N TRP A 36 -18.03 28.89 -3.16
CA TRP A 36 -17.98 27.62 -3.91
C TRP A 36 -16.67 26.84 -3.66
N ARG A 37 -15.77 27.31 -2.78
CA ARG A 37 -14.46 26.68 -2.48
C ARG A 37 -14.46 25.64 -1.36
N THR A 38 -15.56 25.44 -0.64
CA THR A 38 -15.63 24.53 0.53
C THR A 38 -15.79 23.04 0.20
N THR A 39 -15.84 22.66 -1.08
CA THR A 39 -16.16 21.28 -1.52
C THR A 39 -14.95 20.38 -1.82
N ASN A 40 -13.73 20.78 -1.44
CA ASN A 40 -12.51 20.01 -1.75
C ASN A 40 -11.59 19.74 -0.54
N SER A 41 -12.18 19.49 0.64
CA SER A 41 -11.50 18.67 1.67
C SER A 41 -11.45 17.21 1.21
N ARG A 42 -10.61 16.93 0.21
CA ARG A 42 -10.35 15.56 -0.27
C ARG A 42 -9.55 14.84 0.80
N SER A 43 -10.21 13.94 1.53
CA SER A 43 -9.58 13.00 2.47
C SER A 43 -8.34 12.37 1.84
N SER A 44 -7.17 12.79 2.29
CA SER A 44 -5.92 12.21 1.85
C SER A 44 -5.80 10.80 2.42
N LEU A 45 -4.93 9.96 1.83
CA LEU A 45 -4.60 8.65 2.40
C LEU A 45 -4.12 8.72 3.85
N GLN A 46 -3.62 9.88 4.30
CA GLN A 46 -3.20 10.12 5.68
C GLN A 46 -4.39 10.32 6.64
N ASP A 47 -5.48 10.94 6.19
CA ASP A 47 -6.67 11.22 7.02
C ASP A 47 -7.49 9.95 7.31
N ARG A 48 -7.22 8.87 6.58
CA ARG A 48 -7.76 7.53 6.86
C ARG A 48 -6.96 6.75 7.89
N ILE A 49 -5.71 7.14 8.14
CA ILE A 49 -4.83 6.50 9.11
C ILE A 49 -5.03 7.19 10.47
N THR A 50 -5.73 6.53 11.38
CA THR A 50 -5.97 7.06 12.72
C THR A 50 -4.70 6.99 13.57
N TYR A 51 -4.19 8.15 13.99
CA TYR A 51 -3.11 8.27 14.97
C TYR A 51 -3.67 8.41 16.39
N PRO A 52 -3.02 7.85 17.43
CA PRO A 52 -3.29 8.25 18.81
C PRO A 52 -2.97 9.73 19.01
N SER A 53 -3.87 10.47 19.67
CA SER A 53 -3.69 11.90 19.92
C SER A 53 -2.55 12.17 20.90
N PRO A 54 -1.56 13.02 20.58
CA PRO A 54 -0.56 13.48 21.54
C PRO A 54 -1.09 14.67 22.34
N GLU A 55 -1.34 14.50 23.63
CA GLU A 55 -1.71 15.62 24.50
C GLU A 55 -0.54 16.60 24.70
N LYS A 56 -0.88 17.90 24.61
CA LYS A 56 -0.20 19.07 25.18
C LYS A 56 1.34 19.07 25.25
N ARG A 57 1.96 19.92 24.43
CA ARG A 57 3.01 20.84 24.93
C ARG A 57 3.02 22.16 24.16
N ALA A 58 3.28 23.24 24.89
CA ALA A 58 3.13 24.62 24.45
C ALA A 58 4.32 25.13 23.61
N SER A 59 4.10 26.30 23.01
CA SER A 59 5.03 27.11 22.21
C SER A 59 6.30 27.55 22.94
N LEU A 60 7.42 27.65 22.22
CA LEU A 60 8.26 28.86 22.08
C LEU A 60 9.33 28.66 20.98
N ASP A 61 10.07 29.72 20.67
CA ASP A 61 10.47 30.10 19.30
C ASP A 61 11.92 29.75 18.85
N ASP A 62 12.12 29.87 17.53
CA ASP A 62 13.30 29.94 16.65
C ASP A 62 14.51 28.98 16.77
N SER A 63 14.78 28.27 15.67
CA SER A 63 16.04 27.61 15.29
C SER A 63 15.90 26.94 13.89
N PRO A 64 16.96 26.92 13.05
CA PRO A 64 16.89 26.49 11.64
C PRO A 64 16.48 25.02 11.46
N PRO A 65 15.93 24.64 10.28
CA PRO A 65 15.12 23.43 10.10
C PRO A 65 15.89 22.16 10.45
N ARG A 66 15.59 21.63 11.64
CA ARG A 66 16.15 20.36 12.12
C ARG A 66 15.64 19.24 11.22
N SER A 67 16.54 18.64 10.44
CA SER A 67 16.25 17.42 9.69
C SER A 67 15.59 16.39 10.61
N SER A 68 14.41 15.92 10.17
CA SER A 68 13.50 15.09 10.95
C SER A 68 14.23 13.88 11.55
N LYS A 69 13.82 13.42 12.75
CA LYS A 69 14.37 12.20 13.37
C LYS A 69 14.40 11.03 12.36
N PHE A 70 13.35 10.90 11.55
CA PHE A 70 13.24 9.89 10.49
C PHE A 70 14.32 10.06 9.41
N GLN A 71 14.58 11.29 8.98
CA GLN A 71 15.60 11.62 7.97
C GLN A 71 17.03 11.45 8.54
N LYS A 72 17.22 11.70 9.84
CA LYS A 72 18.46 11.38 10.55
C LYS A 72 18.66 9.87 10.68
N GLU A 73 17.63 9.10 11.02
CA GLU A 73 17.72 7.63 11.11
C GLU A 73 17.95 6.95 9.76
N ALA A 74 17.23 7.37 8.72
CA ALA A 74 17.45 6.89 7.35
C ALA A 74 18.89 7.17 6.88
N ASN A 75 19.41 8.38 7.11
CA ASN A 75 20.80 8.71 6.80
C ASN A 75 21.80 7.97 7.71
N LYS A 76 21.46 7.69 8.98
CA LYS A 76 22.31 6.92 9.91
C LYS A 76 22.34 5.42 9.55
N ARG A 77 21.25 4.85 9.00
CA ARG A 77 21.21 3.48 8.46
C ARG A 77 21.89 3.36 7.11
N LYS A 78 21.66 4.30 6.18
CA LYS A 78 22.43 4.38 4.92
C LYS A 78 23.93 4.49 5.21
N ARG A 79 24.34 5.34 6.16
CA ARG A 79 25.72 5.43 6.63
C ARG A 79 26.21 4.17 7.34
N ARG A 80 25.39 3.43 8.10
CA ARG A 80 25.82 2.13 8.68
C ARG A 80 26.20 1.14 7.58
N PHE A 81 25.33 0.97 6.58
CA PHE A 81 25.59 0.11 5.42
C PHE A 81 26.82 0.55 4.60
N GLU A 82 27.07 1.86 4.47
CA GLU A 82 28.29 2.41 3.82
C GLU A 82 29.56 2.36 4.70
N THR A 83 29.43 2.38 6.03
CA THR A 83 30.57 2.44 6.98
C THR A 83 31.08 1.05 7.34
N GLU A 84 30.19 0.06 7.41
CA GLU A 84 30.52 -1.37 7.44
C GLU A 84 31.38 -1.78 6.23
N TYR A 85 31.28 -1.02 5.12
CA TYR A 85 32.11 -1.16 3.92
C TYR A 85 33.44 -0.38 3.89
N LYS A 86 33.75 0.45 4.91
CA LYS A 86 34.93 1.34 4.90
C LYS A 86 35.85 1.26 6.12
N ALA A 87 35.41 0.68 7.23
CA ALA A 87 36.13 0.75 8.50
C ALA A 87 37.02 -0.47 8.81
N PHE A 88 38.03 -0.76 7.98
CA PHE A 88 39.27 -1.45 8.41
C PHE A 88 40.42 -1.19 7.43
N ARG A 89 41.28 -0.21 7.75
CA ARG A 89 42.63 -0.07 7.20
C ARG A 89 43.62 0.22 8.35
N SER A 90 44.32 -0.83 8.76
CA SER A 90 45.57 -0.80 9.53
C SER A 90 46.52 -1.84 8.91
N PRO A 91 47.85 -1.70 9.03
CA PRO A 91 48.78 -2.29 8.04
C PRO A 91 49.15 -3.76 8.25
N SER A 92 49.51 -4.43 7.14
CA SER A 92 50.04 -5.81 6.98
C SER A 92 48.99 -6.92 6.74
N PRO A 93 49.33 -8.02 6.01
CA PRO A 93 50.42 -8.27 5.05
C PRO A 93 49.88 -8.16 3.59
N PRO A 94 50.52 -8.64 2.49
CA PRO A 94 50.07 -8.28 1.13
C PRO A 94 48.70 -8.89 0.81
N PRO A 95 47.84 -8.19 0.04
CA PRO A 95 46.44 -8.56 -0.09
C PRO A 95 46.28 -9.87 -0.89
N PRO A 96 45.58 -10.90 -0.36
CA PRO A 96 45.09 -11.98 -1.18
C PRO A 96 44.08 -11.37 -2.17
N SER A 97 44.37 -11.48 -3.47
CA SER A 97 43.60 -10.99 -4.63
C SER A 97 42.23 -10.39 -4.30
N SER A 98 42.15 -9.05 -4.26
CA SER A 98 40.92 -8.28 -4.01
C SER A 98 39.93 -8.29 -5.19
N GLY A 99 39.73 -9.45 -5.80
CA GLY A 99 38.74 -9.71 -6.83
C GLY A 99 37.48 -10.40 -6.27
N PRO A 100 36.42 -10.53 -7.08
CA PRO A 100 35.26 -11.34 -6.70
C PRO A 100 35.70 -12.78 -6.41
N ILE A 101 35.35 -13.29 -5.23
CA ILE A 101 35.57 -14.70 -4.91
C ILE A 101 34.80 -15.53 -5.93
N THR A 102 35.46 -16.45 -6.62
CA THR A 102 34.78 -17.45 -7.46
C THR A 102 34.53 -18.68 -6.62
N GLY A 103 33.26 -19.09 -6.51
CA GLY A 103 32.87 -20.27 -5.73
C GLY A 103 33.38 -21.57 -6.33
N THR A 104 33.64 -22.57 -5.49
CA THR A 104 34.06 -23.93 -5.91
C THR A 104 33.16 -25.04 -5.36
N CYS A 105 32.07 -24.69 -4.65
CA CYS A 105 31.12 -25.66 -4.12
C CYS A 105 30.24 -26.27 -5.21
N GLU A 106 30.25 -27.60 -5.36
CA GLU A 106 29.38 -28.31 -6.32
C GLU A 106 28.04 -28.77 -5.73
N VAL A 107 27.83 -28.60 -4.42
CA VAL A 107 26.62 -29.05 -3.74
C VAL A 107 25.42 -28.19 -4.15
N LEU A 108 24.46 -28.77 -4.87
CA LEU A 108 23.28 -28.07 -5.38
C LEU A 108 22.38 -27.51 -4.27
N GLU A 109 22.13 -28.31 -3.22
CA GLU A 109 21.28 -27.98 -2.07
C GLU A 109 22.15 -27.56 -0.87
N LYS A 110 22.03 -26.31 -0.42
CA LYS A 110 22.88 -25.71 0.62
C LYS A 110 22.02 -24.84 1.52
N LYS A 111 22.02 -25.05 2.84
CA LYS A 111 21.29 -24.19 3.79
C LYS A 111 21.75 -22.73 3.73
N TYR A 112 20.86 -21.78 3.99
CA TYR A 112 21.24 -20.39 4.16
C TYR A 112 22.08 -20.20 5.44
N LEU A 113 23.16 -19.44 5.34
CA LEU A 113 24.05 -19.13 6.47
C LEU A 113 24.08 -17.62 6.69
N ARG A 114 24.03 -17.15 7.92
CA ARG A 114 24.36 -15.75 8.22
C ARG A 114 25.89 -15.65 8.30
N LEU A 115 26.50 -14.98 7.32
CA LEU A 115 27.95 -14.82 7.27
C LEU A 115 28.40 -13.81 8.34
N THR A 116 29.24 -14.27 9.27
CA THR A 116 29.90 -13.46 10.31
C THR A 116 31.41 -13.33 10.07
N ALA A 117 31.91 -13.94 8.99
CA ALA A 117 33.31 -13.98 8.58
C ALA A 117 33.40 -13.92 7.04
N PRO A 118 34.58 -13.64 6.46
CA PRO A 118 34.77 -13.67 5.01
C PRO A 118 34.32 -15.00 4.38
N PRO A 119 33.61 -14.98 3.24
CA PRO A 119 33.09 -16.19 2.63
C PRO A 119 34.21 -17.07 2.06
N VAL A 120 34.14 -18.37 2.34
CA VAL A 120 35.12 -19.36 1.88
C VAL A 120 34.71 -19.88 0.49
N PRO A 121 35.60 -19.90 -0.53
CA PRO A 121 35.27 -20.34 -1.90
C PRO A 121 34.60 -21.72 -1.97
N SER A 122 35.09 -22.69 -1.19
CA SER A 122 34.55 -24.07 -1.12
C SER A 122 33.15 -24.18 -0.49
N LYS A 123 32.61 -23.08 0.05
CA LYS A 123 31.24 -22.98 0.57
C LYS A 123 30.31 -22.14 -0.32
N VAL A 124 30.79 -21.63 -1.45
CA VAL A 124 30.03 -20.79 -2.40
C VAL A 124 29.90 -21.55 -3.72
N ARG A 125 28.69 -21.65 -4.28
CA ARG A 125 28.46 -22.30 -5.58
C ARG A 125 28.85 -21.37 -6.74
N PRO A 126 29.67 -21.80 -7.73
CA PRO A 126 29.89 -21.01 -8.95
C PRO A 126 28.63 -20.96 -9.82
N GLU A 127 28.59 -20.04 -10.79
CA GLU A 127 27.39 -19.77 -11.59
C GLU A 127 26.83 -21.02 -12.31
N ARG A 128 27.67 -21.93 -12.84
CA ARG A 128 27.18 -23.18 -13.46
C ARG A 128 26.35 -24.03 -12.50
N VAL A 129 26.74 -24.07 -11.23
CA VAL A 129 26.08 -24.85 -10.18
C VAL A 129 24.84 -24.10 -9.70
N LEU A 130 24.89 -22.78 -9.57
CA LEU A 130 23.71 -21.95 -9.26
C LEU A 130 22.60 -22.10 -10.31
N ARG A 131 22.95 -22.18 -11.61
CA ARG A 131 21.99 -22.44 -12.69
C ARG A 131 21.31 -23.80 -12.54
N GLN A 132 22.07 -24.86 -12.26
CA GLN A 132 21.54 -26.19 -11.95
C GLN A 132 20.68 -26.21 -10.68
N THR A 133 21.09 -25.48 -9.62
CA THR A 133 20.29 -25.27 -8.42
C THR A 133 18.95 -24.61 -8.75
N LEU A 134 18.91 -23.54 -9.55
CA LEU A 134 17.65 -22.88 -9.89
C LEU A 134 16.65 -23.84 -10.57
N ASP A 135 17.10 -24.68 -11.50
CA ASP A 135 16.23 -25.66 -12.16
C ASP A 135 15.78 -26.79 -11.21
N LEU A 136 16.64 -27.21 -10.28
CA LEU A 136 16.25 -28.12 -9.19
C LEU A 136 15.17 -27.51 -8.29
N LEU A 137 15.33 -26.25 -7.87
CA LEU A 137 14.38 -25.55 -7.01
C LEU A 137 13.04 -25.29 -7.72
N LYS A 138 13.05 -24.94 -9.01
CA LYS A 138 11.82 -24.82 -9.84
C LYS A 138 11.05 -26.15 -9.89
N LYS A 139 11.75 -27.28 -10.09
CA LYS A 139 11.15 -28.63 -10.12
C LYS A 139 10.61 -29.03 -8.74
N LYS A 140 11.37 -28.79 -7.66
CA LYS A 140 10.92 -29.06 -6.28
C LYS A 140 9.72 -28.21 -5.88
N TRP A 141 9.70 -26.92 -6.20
CA TRP A 141 8.53 -26.06 -5.93
C TRP A 141 7.26 -26.60 -6.56
N LYS A 142 7.31 -26.91 -7.88
CA LYS A 142 6.15 -27.42 -8.62
C LYS A 142 5.63 -28.78 -8.09
N ARG A 143 6.49 -29.60 -7.47
CA ARG A 143 6.12 -30.94 -6.97
C ARG A 143 5.70 -30.96 -5.51
N GLU A 144 6.41 -30.22 -4.66
CA GLU A 144 6.35 -30.37 -3.19
C GLU A 144 5.73 -29.16 -2.49
N SER A 145 5.68 -27.99 -3.13
CA SER A 145 5.15 -26.73 -2.57
C SER A 145 5.70 -26.34 -1.18
N ASN A 146 6.84 -26.91 -0.78
CA ASN A 146 7.43 -26.72 0.55
C ASN A 146 8.12 -25.34 0.65
N TYR A 147 7.37 -24.34 1.10
CA TYR A 147 7.85 -22.95 1.14
C TYR A 147 9.05 -22.75 2.06
N SER A 148 9.07 -23.41 3.23
CA SER A 148 10.16 -23.27 4.20
C SER A 148 11.51 -23.69 3.60
N TYR A 149 11.54 -24.86 2.95
CA TYR A 149 12.71 -25.35 2.23
C TYR A 149 13.08 -24.44 1.04
N ILE A 150 12.11 -24.08 0.18
CA ILE A 150 12.37 -23.27 -1.01
C ILE A 150 12.90 -21.88 -0.63
N CYS A 151 12.34 -21.24 0.40
CA CYS A 151 12.78 -19.95 0.90
C CYS A 151 14.24 -20.00 1.42
N ASP A 152 14.60 -21.01 2.23
CA ASP A 152 15.99 -21.23 2.67
C ASP A 152 16.95 -21.43 1.48
N GLN A 153 16.57 -22.26 0.50
CA GLN A 153 17.42 -22.53 -0.65
C GLN A 153 17.61 -21.31 -1.57
N PHE A 154 16.56 -20.51 -1.80
CA PHE A 154 16.70 -19.26 -2.55
C PHE A 154 17.44 -18.18 -1.76
N LYS A 155 17.34 -18.12 -0.43
CA LYS A 155 18.20 -17.27 0.43
C LYS A 155 19.68 -17.63 0.24
N SER A 156 19.99 -18.91 0.33
CA SER A 156 21.32 -19.47 0.09
C SER A 156 21.85 -19.17 -1.33
N MET A 157 21.01 -19.31 -2.35
CA MET A 157 21.38 -19.03 -3.75
C MET A 157 21.61 -17.53 -4.00
N ARG A 158 20.76 -16.65 -3.47
CA ARG A 158 20.92 -15.18 -3.52
C ARG A 158 22.17 -14.71 -2.77
N GLN A 159 22.51 -15.35 -1.67
CA GLN A 159 23.76 -15.08 -0.94
C GLN A 159 24.99 -15.42 -1.79
N ASP A 160 25.02 -16.60 -2.41
CA ASP A 160 26.15 -16.99 -3.27
C ASP A 160 26.32 -16.04 -4.47
N LEU A 161 25.22 -15.57 -5.07
CA LEU A 161 25.26 -14.53 -6.11
C LEU A 161 25.83 -13.20 -5.59
N THR A 162 25.41 -12.78 -4.39
CA THR A 162 25.83 -11.53 -3.75
C THR A 162 27.32 -11.52 -3.42
N VAL A 163 27.82 -12.61 -2.81
CA VAL A 163 29.22 -12.81 -2.42
C VAL A 163 30.17 -12.80 -3.61
N GLN A 164 29.74 -13.38 -4.74
CA GLN A 164 30.54 -13.42 -5.97
C GLN A 164 30.35 -12.15 -6.83
N HIS A 165 29.60 -11.16 -6.34
CA HIS A 165 29.22 -9.94 -7.06
C HIS A 165 28.57 -10.17 -8.44
N LEU A 166 27.89 -11.31 -8.64
CA LEU A 166 27.27 -11.68 -9.90
C LEU A 166 26.01 -10.84 -10.16
N LYS A 167 26.08 -9.94 -11.13
CA LYS A 167 24.99 -9.03 -11.54
C LYS A 167 24.72 -9.17 -13.03
N ASN A 168 23.91 -10.17 -13.40
CA ASN A 168 23.52 -10.46 -14.77
C ASN A 168 22.04 -10.87 -14.85
N ASP A 169 21.53 -11.14 -16.06
CA ASP A 169 20.13 -11.54 -16.31
C ASP A 169 19.73 -12.82 -15.55
N PHE A 170 20.68 -13.71 -15.25
CA PHE A 170 20.44 -14.88 -14.40
C PHE A 170 20.23 -14.49 -12.93
N THR A 171 21.04 -13.57 -12.40
CA THR A 171 20.79 -12.97 -11.08
C THR A 171 19.38 -12.36 -11.01
N VAL A 172 18.97 -11.57 -12.02
CA VAL A 172 17.61 -11.00 -12.08
C VAL A 172 16.56 -12.12 -11.99
N SER A 173 16.67 -13.13 -12.86
CA SER A 173 15.75 -14.28 -12.90
C SER A 173 15.61 -14.99 -11.54
N VAL A 174 16.73 -15.20 -10.81
CA VAL A 174 16.71 -15.79 -9.47
C VAL A 174 15.92 -14.94 -8.47
N TYR A 175 16.14 -13.62 -8.48
CA TYR A 175 15.46 -12.71 -7.57
C TYR A 175 13.97 -12.54 -7.90
N GLU A 176 13.60 -12.49 -9.18
CA GLU A 176 12.20 -12.42 -9.58
C GLU A 176 11.42 -13.68 -9.18
N ILE A 177 11.96 -14.88 -9.46
CA ILE A 177 11.29 -16.15 -9.13
C ILE A 177 11.07 -16.25 -7.62
N HIS A 178 12.08 -15.91 -6.82
CA HIS A 178 11.92 -15.92 -5.37
C HIS A 178 10.90 -14.88 -4.88
N ALA A 179 10.86 -13.69 -5.48
CA ALA A 179 9.89 -12.66 -5.13
C ALA A 179 8.45 -13.10 -5.44
N ARG A 180 8.22 -13.74 -6.60
CA ARG A 180 6.91 -14.29 -6.99
C ARG A 180 6.46 -15.40 -6.04
N ILE A 181 7.35 -16.34 -5.70
CA ILE A 181 7.08 -17.40 -4.70
C ILE A 181 6.77 -16.79 -3.31
N ALA A 182 7.48 -15.74 -2.91
CA ALA A 182 7.22 -15.06 -1.64
C ALA A 182 5.85 -14.35 -1.63
N LEU A 183 5.42 -13.72 -2.73
CA LEU A 183 4.07 -13.17 -2.87
C LEU A 183 3.00 -14.26 -2.76
N GLU A 184 3.18 -15.38 -3.47
CA GLU A 184 2.24 -16.53 -3.47
C GLU A 184 1.99 -17.09 -2.06
N LYS A 185 2.94 -16.93 -1.13
CA LYS A 185 2.86 -17.40 0.26
C LYS A 185 2.76 -16.28 1.29
N GLY A 186 2.50 -15.04 0.88
CA GLY A 186 2.29 -13.90 1.76
C GLY A 186 3.55 -13.42 2.52
N ASP A 187 4.76 -13.88 2.17
CA ASP A 187 6.00 -13.44 2.80
C ASP A 187 6.46 -12.10 2.20
N ILE A 188 5.78 -11.05 2.64
CA ILE A 188 6.06 -9.66 2.26
C ILE A 188 7.48 -9.23 2.67
N GLY A 189 8.05 -9.85 3.72
CA GLY A 189 9.42 -9.59 4.17
C GLY A 189 10.46 -10.04 3.15
N GLU A 190 10.31 -11.26 2.62
CA GLU A 190 11.19 -11.79 1.57
C GLU A 190 10.92 -11.18 0.21
N TYR A 191 9.65 -10.90 -0.13
CA TYR A 191 9.31 -10.15 -1.34
C TYR A 191 10.01 -8.78 -1.34
N ASN A 192 9.91 -8.00 -0.26
CA ASN A 192 10.52 -6.66 -0.20
C ASN A 192 12.06 -6.70 -0.25
N GLN A 193 12.69 -7.71 0.34
CA GLN A 193 14.14 -7.95 0.18
C GLN A 193 14.49 -8.20 -1.29
N CYS A 194 13.72 -9.05 -1.99
CA CYS A 194 13.98 -9.33 -3.40
C CYS A 194 13.74 -8.10 -4.28
N GLN A 195 12.62 -7.41 -4.09
CA GLN A 195 12.22 -6.21 -4.80
C GLN A 195 13.28 -5.10 -4.66
N THR A 196 13.82 -4.89 -3.45
CA THR A 196 14.89 -3.92 -3.20
C THR A 196 16.15 -4.23 -4.02
N GLN A 197 16.56 -5.49 -4.08
CA GLN A 197 17.71 -5.88 -4.92
C GLN A 197 17.39 -5.73 -6.41
N LEU A 198 16.20 -6.15 -6.87
CA LEU A 198 15.77 -6.03 -8.26
C LEU A 198 15.83 -4.58 -8.76
N ARG A 199 15.44 -3.58 -7.94
CA ARG A 199 15.60 -2.16 -8.29
C ARG A 199 17.05 -1.81 -8.65
N SER A 200 18.03 -2.33 -7.90
CA SER A 200 19.46 -2.09 -8.18
C SER A 200 19.99 -2.86 -9.38
N LEU A 201 19.39 -4.00 -9.74
CA LEU A 201 19.76 -4.79 -10.92
C LEU A 201 19.18 -4.18 -12.20
N TYR A 202 17.91 -3.75 -12.19
CA TYR A 202 17.30 -3.07 -13.33
C TYR A 202 17.95 -1.72 -13.64
N ALA A 203 18.48 -1.03 -12.63
CA ALA A 203 19.27 0.20 -12.83
C ALA A 203 20.59 -0.02 -13.63
N LEU A 204 21.01 -1.27 -13.83
CA LEU A 204 22.15 -1.64 -14.68
C LEU A 204 21.74 -1.99 -16.12
N GLY A 205 20.45 -1.86 -16.48
CA GLY A 205 19.93 -2.22 -17.82
C GLY A 205 19.79 -3.73 -18.05
N LEU A 206 19.85 -4.56 -16.99
CA LEU A 206 19.70 -6.01 -17.09
C LEU A 206 18.26 -6.42 -17.46
N LYS A 207 18.13 -7.52 -18.21
CA LYS A 207 16.83 -8.02 -18.69
C LYS A 207 16.02 -8.64 -17.56
N GLY A 208 14.71 -8.53 -17.67
CA GLY A 208 13.72 -9.05 -16.72
C GLY A 208 12.41 -8.30 -16.86
N ASN A 209 11.68 -8.16 -15.76
CA ASN A 209 10.31 -7.63 -15.73
C ASN A 209 10.21 -6.33 -14.90
N PRO A 210 10.94 -5.24 -15.26
CA PRO A 210 10.97 -4.02 -14.46
C PRO A 210 9.60 -3.36 -14.29
N ILE A 211 8.74 -3.44 -15.30
CA ILE A 211 7.36 -2.90 -15.29
C ILE A 211 6.50 -3.57 -14.22
N GLU A 212 6.50 -4.91 -14.20
CA GLU A 212 5.80 -5.73 -13.20
C GLU A 212 6.26 -5.37 -11.78
N PHE A 213 7.58 -5.35 -11.54
CA PHE A 213 8.13 -5.09 -10.22
C PHE A 213 8.05 -3.62 -9.78
N LYS A 214 7.96 -2.66 -10.71
CA LYS A 214 7.61 -1.26 -10.42
C LYS A 214 6.15 -1.14 -9.96
N ALA A 215 5.21 -1.81 -10.64
CA ALA A 215 3.81 -1.87 -10.23
C ALA A 215 3.63 -2.49 -8.83
N TYR A 216 4.28 -3.64 -8.58
CA TYR A 216 4.26 -4.28 -7.27
C TYR A 216 4.86 -3.40 -6.17
N ARG A 217 5.89 -2.59 -6.46
CA ARG A 217 6.46 -1.63 -5.50
C ARG A 217 5.47 -0.52 -5.12
N ILE A 218 4.65 -0.07 -6.07
CA ILE A 218 3.57 0.92 -5.84
C ILE A 218 2.51 0.31 -4.91
N LEU A 219 1.97 -0.87 -5.24
CA LEU A 219 0.98 -1.58 -4.41
C LEU A 219 1.52 -1.88 -3.00
N TYR A 220 2.79 -2.27 -2.89
CA TYR A 220 3.46 -2.51 -1.62
C TYR A 220 3.58 -1.24 -0.75
N PHE A 221 3.85 -0.06 -1.33
CA PHE A 221 3.86 1.20 -0.57
C PHE A 221 2.47 1.74 -0.23
N ILE A 222 1.44 1.36 -0.99
CA ILE A 222 0.02 1.55 -0.59
C ILE A 222 -0.30 0.69 0.62
N HIS A 223 0.02 -0.62 0.59
CA HIS A 223 -0.17 -1.54 1.71
C HIS A 223 0.46 -0.99 3.00
N THR A 224 1.76 -0.69 2.95
CA THR A 224 2.60 -0.23 4.09
C THR A 224 2.42 1.25 4.47
N ALA A 225 1.53 1.98 3.79
CA ALA A 225 1.30 3.42 3.98
C ALA A 225 2.57 4.31 3.90
N ASN A 226 3.60 3.85 3.17
CA ASN A 226 4.86 4.58 3.01
C ASN A 226 4.74 5.66 1.92
N ARG A 227 4.14 6.80 2.28
CA ARG A 227 3.88 7.92 1.36
C ARG A 227 5.15 8.49 0.71
N THR A 228 6.28 8.50 1.42
CA THR A 228 7.57 8.96 0.87
C THR A 228 8.06 7.98 -0.20
N GLY A 229 8.21 6.70 0.14
CA GLY A 229 8.66 5.69 -0.82
C GLY A 229 7.73 5.54 -2.05
N LEU A 230 6.43 5.74 -1.86
CA LEU A 230 5.45 5.81 -2.95
C LEU A 230 5.71 6.99 -3.89
N ASN A 231 5.87 8.20 -3.34
CA ASN A 231 6.12 9.40 -4.13
C ASN A 231 7.48 9.32 -4.86
N ASP A 232 8.53 8.84 -4.18
CA ASP A 232 9.85 8.61 -4.79
C ASP A 232 9.74 7.63 -5.98
N THR A 233 9.03 6.52 -5.78
CA THR A 233 8.82 5.51 -6.84
C THR A 233 8.03 6.07 -8.02
N MET A 234 7.08 6.98 -7.78
CA MET A 234 6.31 7.64 -8.84
C MET A 234 7.11 8.73 -9.59
N ALA A 235 8.09 9.34 -8.94
CA ALA A 235 9.02 10.27 -9.56
C ALA A 235 10.02 9.53 -10.48
N ASP A 236 10.43 8.32 -10.09
CA ASP A 236 11.29 7.41 -10.89
C ASP A 236 10.59 6.82 -12.15
N LEU A 237 9.30 7.10 -12.39
CA LEU A 237 8.54 6.59 -13.54
C LEU A 237 8.61 7.53 -14.75
N THR A 238 9.03 6.99 -15.89
CA THR A 238 8.94 7.69 -17.18
C THR A 238 7.49 7.84 -17.66
N ALA A 239 7.25 8.65 -18.70
CA ALA A 239 5.92 8.78 -19.31
C ALA A 239 5.45 7.47 -19.96
N ALA A 240 6.30 6.79 -20.72
CA ALA A 240 5.97 5.51 -21.36
C ALA A 240 5.61 4.43 -20.32
N GLU A 241 6.39 4.31 -19.25
CA GLU A 241 6.11 3.34 -18.17
C GLU A 241 4.77 3.56 -17.47
N LYS A 242 4.20 4.78 -17.49
CA LYS A 242 2.89 5.07 -16.87
C LYS A 242 1.72 4.55 -17.69
N GLU A 243 1.89 4.30 -18.98
CA GLU A 243 0.85 3.74 -19.85
C GLU A 243 0.82 2.20 -19.84
N GLU A 244 1.89 1.55 -19.40
CA GLU A 244 1.97 0.10 -19.27
C GLU A 244 0.92 -0.46 -18.28
N LYS A 245 0.13 -1.48 -18.70
CA LYS A 245 -1.04 -2.00 -17.94
C LYS A 245 -0.75 -2.19 -16.43
N PRO A 246 0.34 -2.84 -15.98
CA PRO A 246 0.57 -3.06 -14.55
C PRO A 246 0.80 -1.77 -13.76
N ILE A 247 1.55 -0.82 -14.31
CA ILE A 247 1.87 0.44 -13.62
C ILE A 247 0.65 1.36 -13.63
N LYS A 248 -0.03 1.45 -14.78
CA LYS A 248 -1.28 2.20 -14.92
C LYS A 248 -2.33 1.74 -13.90
N HIS A 249 -2.55 0.43 -13.81
CA HIS A 249 -3.42 -0.19 -12.80
C HIS A 249 -3.03 0.21 -11.37
N ALA A 250 -1.75 0.06 -10.98
CA ALA A 250 -1.31 0.39 -9.63
C ALA A 250 -1.45 1.90 -9.29
N LEU A 251 -1.30 2.78 -10.28
CA LEU A 251 -1.56 4.22 -10.16
C LEU A 251 -3.07 4.52 -10.04
N GLU A 252 -3.92 3.80 -10.75
CA GLU A 252 -5.37 3.90 -10.63
C GLU A 252 -5.88 3.35 -9.30
N VAL A 253 -5.28 2.29 -8.75
CA VAL A 253 -5.55 1.80 -7.38
C VAL A 253 -5.22 2.89 -6.36
N ARG A 254 -4.02 3.51 -6.44
CA ARG A 254 -3.65 4.66 -5.59
C ARG A 254 -4.67 5.80 -5.69
N SER A 255 -5.12 6.11 -6.91
CA SER A 255 -6.07 7.21 -7.16
C SER A 255 -7.46 6.91 -6.58
N SER A 256 -7.99 5.71 -6.83
CA SER A 256 -9.30 5.27 -6.33
C SER A 256 -9.33 5.26 -4.81
N LEU A 257 -8.27 4.76 -4.17
CA LEU A 257 -8.07 4.84 -2.73
C LEU A 257 -8.02 6.30 -2.27
N ALA A 258 -7.16 7.15 -2.84
CA ALA A 258 -7.06 8.55 -2.44
C ALA A 258 -8.39 9.32 -2.58
N LEU A 259 -9.22 9.01 -3.58
CA LEU A 259 -10.53 9.63 -3.80
C LEU A 259 -11.66 9.00 -2.96
N GLY A 260 -11.47 7.79 -2.43
CA GLY A 260 -12.51 7.06 -1.70
C GLY A 260 -13.54 6.37 -2.59
N ASN A 261 -13.20 6.19 -3.86
CA ASN A 261 -14.01 5.49 -4.84
C ASN A 261 -13.82 3.98 -4.64
N TYR A 262 -14.60 3.41 -3.72
CA TYR A 262 -14.57 1.98 -3.41
C TYR A 262 -15.02 1.13 -4.60
N HIS A 263 -16.06 1.56 -5.33
CA HIS A 263 -16.52 0.92 -6.56
C HIS A 263 -15.38 0.66 -7.55
N LYS A 264 -14.65 1.72 -7.93
CA LYS A 264 -13.51 1.61 -8.84
C LYS A 264 -12.36 0.81 -8.21
N PHE A 265 -12.15 0.90 -6.90
CA PHE A 265 -11.14 0.09 -6.21
C PHE A 265 -11.44 -1.40 -6.31
N PHE A 266 -12.68 -1.85 -6.12
CA PHE A 266 -13.05 -3.26 -6.23
C PHE A 266 -13.08 -3.76 -7.68
N GLN A 267 -13.47 -2.92 -8.65
CA GLN A 267 -13.25 -3.23 -10.08
C GLN A 267 -11.77 -3.47 -10.39
N LEU A 268 -10.87 -2.61 -9.91
CA LEU A 268 -9.42 -2.77 -10.09
C LEU A 268 -8.89 -4.01 -9.36
N TYR A 269 -9.41 -4.34 -8.17
CA TYR A 269 -9.05 -5.55 -7.43
C TYR A 269 -9.36 -6.81 -8.26
N LEU A 270 -10.52 -6.86 -8.91
CA LEU A 270 -10.94 -8.00 -9.75
C LEU A 270 -10.16 -8.10 -11.08
N ASP A 271 -9.77 -6.99 -11.74
CA ASP A 271 -8.86 -6.97 -12.90
C ASP A 271 -7.41 -6.65 -12.50
N THR A 272 -6.87 -7.33 -11.47
CA THR A 272 -5.48 -7.09 -11.06
C THR A 272 -4.47 -7.80 -11.96
N PRO A 273 -3.49 -7.09 -12.59
CA PRO A 273 -2.49 -7.72 -13.43
C PRO A 273 -1.49 -8.59 -12.67
N ASN A 274 -1.06 -9.68 -13.32
CA ASN A 274 0.00 -10.57 -12.86
C ASN A 274 -0.27 -11.10 -11.43
N MET A 275 0.69 -10.96 -10.52
CA MET A 275 0.59 -11.36 -9.11
C MET A 275 0.26 -10.16 -8.18
N GLY A 276 -0.31 -9.08 -8.73
CA GLY A 276 -0.64 -7.89 -7.94
C GLY A 276 -1.74 -8.14 -6.88
N ALA A 277 -2.60 -9.14 -7.09
CA ALA A 277 -3.70 -9.48 -6.18
C ALA A 277 -3.18 -9.77 -4.77
N TYR A 278 -2.13 -10.61 -4.64
CA TYR A 278 -1.47 -10.91 -3.35
C TYR A 278 -0.99 -9.69 -2.57
N LEU A 279 -0.73 -8.55 -3.24
CA LEU A 279 -0.38 -7.29 -2.58
C LEU A 279 -1.62 -6.48 -2.18
N MET A 280 -2.70 -6.58 -2.96
CA MET A 280 -3.99 -5.94 -2.65
C MET A 280 -4.75 -6.67 -1.54
N ASP A 281 -4.67 -8.00 -1.46
CA ASP A 281 -5.25 -8.84 -0.40
C ASP A 281 -4.82 -8.35 1.00
N MET A 282 -3.57 -7.93 1.13
CA MET A 282 -3.01 -7.39 2.38
C MET A 282 -3.68 -6.09 2.87
N PHE A 283 -4.52 -5.45 2.04
CA PHE A 283 -5.31 -4.30 2.45
C PHE A 283 -6.78 -4.32 2.00
N VAL A 284 -7.23 -5.32 1.24
CA VAL A 284 -8.63 -5.40 0.77
C VAL A 284 -9.62 -5.39 1.95
N VAL A 285 -9.29 -6.06 3.06
CA VAL A 285 -10.13 -6.13 4.28
C VAL A 285 -10.40 -4.75 4.90
N ARG A 286 -9.37 -3.87 5.00
CA ARG A 286 -9.58 -2.52 5.55
C ARG A 286 -10.42 -1.65 4.62
N GLU A 287 -10.25 -1.80 3.30
CA GLU A 287 -11.05 -1.05 2.34
C GLU A 287 -12.50 -1.57 2.26
N ARG A 288 -12.74 -2.88 2.43
CA ARG A 288 -14.09 -3.46 2.60
C ARG A 288 -14.80 -2.86 3.81
N LEU A 289 -14.13 -2.75 4.96
CA LEU A 289 -14.67 -2.06 6.15
C LEU A 289 -14.97 -0.58 5.90
N ALA A 290 -14.08 0.14 5.19
CA ALA A 290 -14.32 1.54 4.84
C ALA A 290 -15.51 1.73 3.91
N ALA A 291 -15.65 0.85 2.90
CA ALA A 291 -16.77 0.86 1.98
C ALA A 291 -18.08 0.49 2.67
N LEU A 292 -18.09 -0.54 3.53
CA LEU A 292 -19.26 -0.95 4.30
C LEU A 292 -19.75 0.16 5.25
N CYS A 293 -18.84 0.86 5.94
CA CYS A 293 -19.16 2.07 6.70
C CYS A 293 -19.83 3.16 5.84
N ASN A 294 -19.35 3.40 4.62
CA ASN A 294 -19.95 4.38 3.71
C ASN A 294 -21.34 3.93 3.22
N ILE A 295 -21.50 2.65 2.87
CA ILE A 295 -22.78 2.08 2.44
C ILE A 295 -23.82 2.17 3.56
N CYS A 296 -23.44 1.83 4.79
CA CYS A 296 -24.29 1.94 5.98
C CYS A 296 -24.76 3.39 6.29
N ARG A 297 -24.05 4.41 5.81
CA ARG A 297 -24.46 5.81 5.94
C ARG A 297 -25.34 6.27 4.76
N ALA A 298 -25.00 5.86 3.54
CA ALA A 298 -25.61 6.35 2.31
C ALA A 298 -26.93 5.65 1.92
N TYR A 299 -27.04 4.34 2.14
CA TYR A 299 -28.21 3.55 1.73
C TYR A 299 -29.10 3.24 2.93
N LYS A 300 -30.41 3.48 2.79
CA LYS A 300 -31.42 3.28 3.84
C LYS A 300 -32.75 2.80 3.22
N PRO A 301 -33.56 1.96 3.91
CA PRO A 301 -33.28 1.35 5.22
C PRO A 301 -32.43 0.07 5.15
N ASP A 302 -32.33 -0.56 3.97
CA ASP A 302 -31.55 -1.77 3.72
C ASP A 302 -31.05 -1.82 2.28
N VAL A 303 -30.15 -2.77 1.99
CA VAL A 303 -29.73 -3.17 0.64
C VAL A 303 -29.75 -4.70 0.53
N LYS A 304 -29.85 -5.24 -0.69
CA LYS A 304 -29.67 -6.68 -0.90
C LYS A 304 -28.24 -7.07 -0.52
N LEU A 305 -28.04 -8.19 0.18
CA LEU A 305 -26.70 -8.73 0.45
C LEU A 305 -25.90 -8.92 -0.84
N ARG A 306 -26.57 -9.36 -1.91
CA ARG A 306 -26.01 -9.49 -3.25
C ARG A 306 -25.29 -8.24 -3.76
N PHE A 307 -25.84 -7.05 -3.48
CA PHE A 307 -25.19 -5.78 -3.82
C PHE A 307 -23.87 -5.60 -3.06
N ILE A 308 -23.83 -5.93 -1.76
CA ILE A 308 -22.58 -5.93 -0.97
C ILE A 308 -21.56 -6.91 -1.55
N THR A 309 -22.00 -8.11 -1.95
CA THR A 309 -21.16 -9.14 -2.56
C THR A 309 -20.45 -8.63 -3.80
N GLU A 310 -21.21 -8.08 -4.74
CA GLU A 310 -20.71 -7.62 -6.05
C GLU A 310 -19.90 -6.31 -5.93
N GLU A 311 -20.39 -5.34 -5.14
CA GLU A 311 -19.76 -4.02 -4.98
C GLU A 311 -18.45 -4.06 -4.20
N LEU A 312 -18.29 -5.01 -3.26
CA LEU A 312 -17.10 -5.17 -2.42
C LEU A 312 -16.21 -6.36 -2.80
N GLY A 313 -16.45 -6.94 -3.98
CA GLY A 313 -15.65 -8.00 -4.58
C GLY A 313 -15.49 -9.22 -3.68
N PHE A 314 -16.58 -9.73 -3.11
CA PHE A 314 -16.62 -11.03 -2.43
C PHE A 314 -16.85 -12.15 -3.45
N GLU A 315 -16.36 -13.36 -3.15
CA GLU A 315 -16.53 -14.53 -4.05
C GLU A 315 -17.97 -15.04 -4.04
N SER A 316 -18.64 -15.00 -2.88
CA SER A 316 -20.04 -15.38 -2.72
C SER A 316 -20.79 -14.53 -1.69
N ASP A 317 -22.12 -14.58 -1.77
CA ASP A 317 -23.02 -14.02 -0.75
C ASP A 317 -22.76 -14.62 0.65
N ALA A 318 -22.27 -15.86 0.73
CA ALA A 318 -21.87 -16.49 1.99
C ALA A 318 -20.62 -15.82 2.59
N ASP A 319 -19.63 -15.45 1.79
CA ASP A 319 -18.44 -14.73 2.27
C ASP A 319 -18.78 -13.30 2.71
N ALA A 320 -19.68 -12.64 1.98
CA ALA A 320 -20.19 -11.32 2.36
C ALA A 320 -20.98 -11.37 3.68
N ALA A 321 -21.83 -12.39 3.87
CA ALA A 321 -22.52 -12.63 5.14
C ALA A 321 -21.54 -12.94 6.27
N GLN A 322 -20.58 -13.86 6.06
CA GLN A 322 -19.59 -14.24 7.06
C GLN A 322 -18.74 -13.03 7.49
N PHE A 323 -18.31 -12.20 6.54
CA PHE A 323 -17.60 -10.95 6.84
C PHE A 323 -18.42 -9.99 7.71
N ILE A 324 -19.73 -9.90 7.50
CA ILE A 324 -20.62 -9.09 8.34
C ILE A 324 -20.78 -9.72 9.74
N ILE A 325 -20.88 -11.05 9.83
CA ILE A 325 -20.98 -11.81 11.09
C ILE A 325 -19.71 -11.68 11.94
N ASP A 326 -18.52 -11.82 11.32
CA ASP A 326 -17.20 -11.67 11.98
C ASP A 326 -17.04 -10.29 12.64
N HIS A 327 -17.74 -9.28 12.10
CA HIS A 327 -17.79 -7.92 12.63
C HIS A 327 -19.07 -7.63 13.45
N GLN A 328 -19.67 -8.66 14.06
CA GLN A 328 -20.82 -8.60 14.99
C GLN A 328 -22.13 -8.10 14.36
N GLY A 329 -22.23 -8.16 13.03
CA GLY A 329 -23.37 -7.69 12.25
C GLY A 329 -24.44 -8.73 11.95
N GLN A 330 -24.44 -9.90 12.59
CA GLN A 330 -25.40 -10.98 12.30
C GLN A 330 -26.88 -10.55 12.46
N HIS A 331 -27.15 -9.64 13.40
CA HIS A 331 -28.48 -9.05 13.63
C HIS A 331 -28.91 -8.01 12.57
N LEU A 332 -28.04 -7.72 11.60
CA LEU A 332 -28.29 -6.86 10.44
C LEU A 332 -28.56 -7.67 9.18
N LEU A 333 -28.50 -9.00 9.23
CA LEU A 333 -28.86 -9.89 8.13
C LEU A 333 -30.28 -10.41 8.37
N GLU A 334 -31.18 -10.10 7.46
CA GLU A 334 -32.61 -10.46 7.53
C GLU A 334 -32.94 -11.31 6.30
N ASP A 335 -33.28 -12.58 6.52
CA ASP A 335 -33.69 -13.48 5.45
C ASP A 335 -35.11 -13.10 4.99
N ARG A 336 -35.27 -12.81 3.70
CA ARG A 336 -36.55 -12.50 3.06
C ARG A 336 -36.74 -13.47 1.89
N THR A 337 -37.99 -13.74 1.54
CA THR A 337 -38.43 -14.81 0.62
C THR A 337 -37.54 -15.04 -0.62
N ASP A 338 -37.05 -13.99 -1.25
CA ASP A 338 -36.23 -14.06 -2.47
C ASP A 338 -34.77 -13.58 -2.31
N TYR A 339 -34.37 -13.04 -1.14
CA TYR A 339 -33.04 -12.48 -0.90
C TYR A 339 -32.75 -12.19 0.58
N ILE A 340 -31.47 -12.28 0.97
CA ILE A 340 -31.01 -11.76 2.26
C ILE A 340 -30.88 -10.23 2.18
N ALA A 341 -31.55 -9.51 3.07
CA ALA A 341 -31.43 -8.07 3.24
C ALA A 341 -30.35 -7.74 4.28
N PHE A 342 -29.49 -6.76 3.96
CA PHE A 342 -28.55 -6.16 4.89
C PHE A 342 -29.08 -4.82 5.40
N LEU A 343 -29.41 -4.77 6.68
CA LEU A 343 -30.12 -3.67 7.35
C LEU A 343 -29.20 -2.49 7.68
N THR A 344 -28.65 -1.84 6.64
CA THR A 344 -27.81 -0.63 6.70
C THR A 344 -28.40 0.48 7.58
N GLY A 345 -29.72 0.57 7.68
CA GLY A 345 -30.46 1.44 8.58
C GLY A 345 -30.11 1.25 10.05
N LYS A 346 -30.07 -0.01 10.50
CA LYS A 346 -29.85 -0.41 11.90
C LYS A 346 -28.37 -0.51 12.27
N ALA A 347 -27.46 -0.53 11.28
CA ALA A 347 -26.02 -0.72 11.49
C ALA A 347 -25.33 0.37 12.33
N GLY A 348 -25.89 1.59 12.41
CA GLY A 348 -25.35 2.68 13.22
C GLY A 348 -23.87 2.95 12.98
N SER A 349 -23.05 2.77 14.02
CA SER A 349 -21.59 2.91 14.00
C SER A 349 -20.84 1.57 14.15
N LEU A 350 -21.52 0.42 14.06
CA LEU A 350 -20.99 -0.92 14.38
C LEU A 350 -19.61 -1.18 13.77
N PHE A 351 -19.46 -0.94 12.47
CA PHE A 351 -18.22 -1.21 11.72
C PHE A 351 -17.13 -0.14 11.91
N GLU A 352 -17.41 1.01 12.54
CA GLU A 352 -16.44 2.11 12.69
C GLU A 352 -15.26 1.74 13.58
N GLY A 353 -15.50 0.93 14.63
CA GLY A 353 -14.44 0.43 15.52
C GLY A 353 -13.49 -0.50 14.77
N ALA A 354 -14.03 -1.44 14.00
CA ALA A 354 -13.28 -2.36 13.15
C ALA A 354 -12.52 -1.61 12.05
N ARG A 355 -13.17 -0.68 11.33
CA ARG A 355 -12.53 0.20 10.34
C ARG A 355 -11.35 0.94 10.96
N SER A 356 -11.56 1.64 12.07
CA SER A 356 -10.51 2.39 12.76
C SER A 356 -9.37 1.48 13.24
N ALA A 357 -9.67 0.23 13.62
CA ALA A 357 -8.66 -0.76 13.95
C ALA A 357 -7.83 -1.19 12.73
N ALA A 358 -8.47 -1.49 11.60
CA ALA A 358 -7.83 -1.96 10.38
C ALA A 358 -6.97 -0.89 9.66
N PHE A 359 -7.21 0.40 9.94
CA PHE A 359 -6.37 1.51 9.48
C PHE A 359 -5.31 1.99 10.49
N ARG A 360 -5.25 1.42 11.71
CA ARG A 360 -4.10 1.68 12.60
C ARG A 360 -2.84 1.12 11.97
N LYS A 361 -1.73 1.86 12.04
CA LYS A 361 -0.43 1.41 11.51
C LYS A 361 -0.02 0.09 12.16
N VAL A 362 0.03 -0.96 11.35
CA VAL A 362 0.76 -2.19 11.69
C VAL A 362 2.25 -1.87 11.53
N ASP A 363 2.98 -1.85 12.64
CA ASP A 363 4.43 -1.76 12.63
C ASP A 363 5.01 -3.10 12.17
N ILE A 364 5.40 -3.18 10.90
CA ILE A 364 5.99 -4.39 10.31
C ILE A 364 7.38 -4.55 10.91
N LYS A 365 7.49 -5.43 11.92
CA LYS A 365 8.75 -5.76 12.61
C LYS A 365 9.89 -5.94 11.61
N GLY A 366 10.88 -5.05 11.68
CA GLY A 366 12.03 -5.03 10.77
C GLY A 366 12.00 -3.91 9.72
N GLN A 367 11.06 -2.96 9.75
CA GLN A 367 10.94 -1.88 8.76
C GLN A 367 11.06 -0.45 9.32
N ILE A 368 12.26 -0.09 9.82
CA ILE A 368 12.84 1.26 9.67
C ILE A 368 14.34 1.08 9.43
#